data_AF-A0A258JZX2-F1
#
_entry.id   AF-A0A258JZX2-F1
#
_cell.length_a   1.000
_cell.length_b   1.000
_cell.length_c   1.000
_cell.angle_alpha   90.00
_cell.angle_beta   90.00
_cell.angle_gamma   90.00
#
_symmetry.space_group_name_H-M   'P 1'
#
loop_
_entity.id
_entity.type
_entity.pdbx_description
1 polymer ?
#
loop_
_entity_poly.entity_id
_entity_poly.type
_entity_poly.pdbx_seq_one_letter_code
_entity_poly.pdbx_strand_id
1 'polypeptide(L)'
;MAPRVLISDKLSDAAVQIFKDRGIEVDFQPDLGKDKDKLAEIIGNYDGLAIRSATKVTPKILEKATRLKVVGRAGIGVDNV
;
A
#
# COMPACT_ATOMS: atom_id res chain seq x y z
N MET A 1 -18.89 -0.93 -4.06
CA MET A 1 -17.92 0.16 -3.81
C MET A 1 -16.60 -0.29 -4.40
N ALA A 2 -15.88 0.58 -5.12
CA ALA A 2 -14.60 0.22 -5.72
C ALA A 2 -13.55 -0.04 -4.60
N PRO A 3 -12.67 -1.04 -4.74
CA PRO A 3 -11.57 -1.24 -3.80
C PRO A 3 -10.63 -0.03 -3.79
N ARG A 4 -10.08 0.29 -2.62
CA ARG A 4 -9.07 1.37 -2.47
C ARG A 4 -7.69 0.78 -2.23
N VAL A 5 -6.71 1.21 -3.01
CA VAL A 5 -5.32 0.74 -2.93
C VAL A 5 -4.40 1.90 -2.60
N LEU A 6 -3.57 1.73 -1.57
CA LEU A 6 -2.49 2.64 -1.22
C LEU A 6 -1.19 2.15 -1.84
N ILE A 7 -0.50 3.02 -2.57
CA ILE A 7 0.88 2.82 -3.01
C ILE A 7 1.77 3.68 -2.11
N SER A 8 2.49 3.05 -1.18
CA SER A 8 3.29 3.77 -0.17
C SER A 8 4.77 3.94 -0.54
N ASP A 9 5.19 3.40 -1.69
CA ASP A 9 6.54 3.45 -2.21
C ASP A 9 6.59 4.11 -3.59
N LYS A 10 7.78 4.59 -3.97
CA LYS A 10 8.04 4.99 -5.37
C LYS A 10 7.90 3.77 -6.28
N LEU A 11 6.79 3.74 -7.00
CA LEU A 11 6.50 2.81 -8.09
C LEU A 11 6.38 3.59 -9.40
N SER A 12 6.51 2.86 -10.52
CA SER A 12 6.28 3.44 -11.85
C SER A 12 4.82 3.91 -11.98
N ASP A 13 4.60 5.01 -12.69
CA ASP A 13 3.27 5.53 -13.00
C ASP A 13 2.38 4.50 -13.72
N ALA A 14 3.01 3.56 -14.44
CA ALA A 14 2.32 2.42 -15.05
C ALA A 14 1.52 1.59 -14.03
N ALA A 15 2.02 1.45 -12.79
CA ALA A 15 1.31 0.72 -11.73
C ALA A 15 0.02 1.44 -11.33
N VAL A 16 0.09 2.77 -11.16
CA VAL A 16 -1.08 3.62 -10.88
C VAL A 16 -2.11 3.49 -12.00
N GLN A 17 -1.65 3.53 -13.26
CA GLN A 17 -2.53 3.43 -14.42
C GLN A 17 -3.25 2.08 -14.48
N ILE A 18 -2.54 0.96 -14.27
CA ILE A 18 -3.14 -0.38 -14.29
C ILE A 18 -4.29 -0.52 -13.27
N PHE A 19 -4.13 0.03 -12.07
CA PHE A 19 -5.21 0.01 -11.07
C PHE A 19 -6.39 0.89 -11.50
N LYS A 20 -6.12 2.11 -11.99
CA LYS A 20 -7.18 3.02 -12.48
C LYS A 20 -7.97 2.43 -13.64
N ASP A 21 -7.29 1.80 -14.61
CA ASP A 21 -7.91 1.16 -15.77
C ASP A 21 -8.83 -0.01 -15.36
N ARG A 22 -8.58 -0.62 -14.20
CA ARG A 22 -9.41 -1.67 -13.60
C ARG A 22 -10.53 -1.13 -12.69
N GLY A 23 -10.71 0.19 -12.64
CA GLY A 23 -11.72 0.84 -11.79
C GLY A 23 -11.41 0.78 -10.29
N ILE A 24 -10.13 0.65 -9.93
CA ILE A 24 -9.66 0.65 -8.54
C ILE A 24 -9.23 2.07 -8.16
N GLU A 25 -9.66 2.54 -6.99
CA GLU A 25 -9.20 3.82 -6.47
C GLU A 25 -7.76 3.68 -5.97
N VAL A 26 -6.88 4.55 -6.46
CA VAL A 26 -5.46 4.54 -6.11
C VAL A 26 -5.11 5.81 -5.36
N ASP A 27 -4.55 5.65 -4.17
CA ASP A 27 -3.84 6.72 -3.48
C ASP A 27 -2.32 6.48 -3.61
N PHE A 28 -1.62 7.41 -4.24
CA PHE A 28 -0.18 7.32 -4.48
C PHE A 28 0.56 8.25 -3.53
N GLN A 29 1.08 7.67 -2.44
CA GLN A 29 1.83 8.38 -1.40
C GLN A 29 3.23 7.75 -1.21
N PRO A 30 4.14 7.94 -2.17
CA PRO A 30 5.43 7.25 -2.21
C PRO A 30 6.39 7.59 -1.05
N ASP A 31 6.13 8.70 -0.34
CA ASP A 31 6.91 9.13 0.81
C ASP A 31 6.39 8.55 2.13
N LEU A 32 5.16 8.02 2.14
CA LEU A 32 4.52 7.46 3.33
C LEU A 32 5.18 6.17 3.82
N GLY A 33 5.81 5.40 2.92
CA GLY A 33 6.49 4.16 3.29
C GLY A 33 7.59 4.33 4.35
N LYS A 34 8.15 5.54 4.46
CA LYS A 34 9.15 5.88 5.50
C LYS A 34 8.50 6.27 6.82
N ASP A 35 7.27 6.77 6.79
CA ASP A 35 6.54 7.29 7.95
C ASP A 35 5.53 6.25 8.45
N LYS A 36 6.03 5.34 9.28
CA LYS A 36 5.27 4.19 9.78
C LYS A 36 4.06 4.58 10.63
N ASP A 37 4.15 5.69 11.36
CA ASP A 37 3.07 6.11 12.24
C ASP A 37 1.91 6.68 11.41
N LYS A 38 2.19 7.53 10.42
CA LYS A 38 1.14 7.99 9.48
C LYS A 38 0.56 6.85 8.65
N LEU A 39 1.41 5.92 8.19
CA LEU A 39 0.92 4.73 7.48
C LEU A 39 -0.06 3.96 8.36
N ALA A 40 0.28 3.71 9.63
CA ALA A 40 -0.59 3.00 10.55
C ALA A 40 -1.90 3.76 10.84
N GLU A 41 -1.91 5.08 10.81
CA GLU A 41 -3.14 5.88 10.98
C GLU A 41 -4.10 5.76 9.80
N ILE A 42 -3.59 5.74 8.57
CA ILE A 42 -4.44 5.75 7.38
C ILE A 42 -4.73 4.36 6.81
N ILE A 43 -3.92 3.34 7.12
CA ILE A 43 -3.97 2.01 6.49
C ILE A 43 -5.34 1.34 6.62
N GLY A 44 -6.07 1.61 7.71
CA GLY A 44 -7.42 1.08 7.93
C GLY A 44 -8.45 1.53 6.89
N ASN A 45 -8.16 2.54 6.09
CA ASN A 45 -9.05 3.05 5.03
C ASN A 45 -8.90 2.31 3.69
N TYR A 46 -7.92 1.43 3.55
CA TYR A 46 -7.56 0.81 2.28
C TYR A 46 -7.84 -0.70 2.27
N ASP A 47 -8.23 -1.20 1.10
CA ASP A 47 -8.45 -2.62 0.82
C ASP A 47 -7.15 -3.31 0.35
N GLY A 48 -6.21 -2.56 -0.21
CA GLY A 48 -4.92 -3.07 -0.66
C GLY A 48 -3.75 -2.12 -0.37
N LEU A 49 -2.57 -2.70 -0.15
CA LEU A 49 -1.32 -1.97 0.05
C LEU A 49 -0.27 -2.47 -0.96
N ALA A 50 0.26 -1.56 -1.76
CA ALA A 50 1.34 -1.83 -2.70
C ALA A 50 2.63 -1.18 -2.22
N ILE A 51 3.65 -2.00 -1.97
CA ILE A 51 4.92 -1.58 -1.38
C ILE A 51 6.11 -1.96 -2.25
N ARG A 52 7.28 -1.41 -1.90
CA ARG A 52 8.57 -1.84 -2.43
C ARG A 52 9.57 -2.07 -1.28
N SER A 53 10.67 -1.34 -1.27
CA SER A 53 11.77 -1.54 -0.33
C SER A 53 11.74 -0.55 0.84
N ALA A 54 11.07 0.59 0.71
CA ALA A 54 11.04 1.61 1.75
C ALA A 54 10.02 1.28 2.84
N THR A 55 8.84 0.77 2.45
CA THR A 55 7.83 0.36 3.43
C THR A 55 8.17 -0.98 4.06
N LYS A 56 8.12 -1.02 5.39
CA LYS A 56 8.14 -2.27 6.17
C LYS A 56 6.78 -2.46 6.82
N VAL A 57 6.07 -3.52 6.44
CA VAL A 57 4.79 -3.86 7.06
C VAL A 57 5.10 -4.52 8.39
N THR A 58 4.66 -3.89 9.48
CA THR A 58 4.89 -4.36 10.83
C THR A 58 3.58 -4.83 11.46
N PRO A 59 3.62 -5.66 12.51
CA PRO A 59 2.41 -6.06 13.24
C PRO A 59 1.54 -4.87 13.65
N LYS A 60 2.15 -3.78 14.14
CA LYS A 60 1.46 -2.53 14.52
C LYS A 60 0.65 -1.91 13.37
N ILE A 61 1.14 -2.00 12.13
CA ILE A 61 0.42 -1.50 10.95
C ILE A 61 -0.74 -2.44 10.65
N LEU A 62 -0.52 -3.75 10.66
CA LEU A 62 -1.53 -4.76 10.38
C LEU A 62 -2.67 -4.75 11.41
N GLU A 63 -2.39 -4.51 12.69
CA GLU A 63 -3.40 -4.35 13.74
C GLU A 63 -4.37 -3.21 13.46
N LYS A 64 -3.91 -2.14 12.81
CA LYS A 64 -4.76 -1.00 12.40
C LYS A 64 -5.38 -1.17 11.02
N ALA A 65 -4.95 -2.17 10.24
CA ALA A 65 -5.36 -2.40 8.88
C ALA A 65 -6.66 -3.20 8.78
N THR A 66 -7.73 -2.69 9.40
CA THR A 66 -9.01 -3.40 9.59
C THR A 66 -9.74 -3.77 8.29
N ARG A 67 -9.44 -3.08 7.18
CA ARG A 67 -10.02 -3.32 5.84
C ARG A 67 -9.06 -3.98 4.86
N LEU A 68 -7.79 -4.11 5.22
CA LEU A 68 -6.74 -4.54 4.31
C LEU A 68 -6.90 -6.02 3.98
N LYS A 69 -7.01 -6.34 2.70
CA LYS A 69 -7.21 -7.71 2.19
C LYS A 69 -5.95 -8.28 1.55
N VAL A 70 -5.10 -7.40 1.02
CA VAL A 70 -3.92 -7.81 0.25
C VAL A 70 -2.77 -6.83 0.42
N VAL A 71 -1.56 -7.37 0.58
CA VAL A 71 -0.30 -6.62 0.49
C VAL A 71 0.46 -7.15 -0.73
N GLY A 72 0.72 -6.28 -1.70
CA GLY A 72 1.53 -6.58 -2.87
C GLY A 72 2.90 -5.93 -2.77
N ARG A 73 3.98 -6.72 -2.78
CA ARG A 73 5.34 -6.18 -2.88
C ARG A 73 5.81 -6.22 -4.33
N ALA A 74 6.25 -5.08 -4.84
CA ALA A 74 6.96 -5.01 -6.12
C ALA A 74 8.45 -5.39 -5.93
N GLY A 75 8.79 -6.65 -6.16
CA GLY A 75 10.15 -7.16 -6.07
C GLY A 75 10.21 -8.68 -6.04
N ILE A 76 11.40 -9.24 -5.90
CA ILE A 76 11.64 -10.70 -5.93
C ILE A 76 11.34 -11.35 -4.57
N GLY A 77 11.72 -10.70 -3.46
CA GLY A 77 11.52 -11.23 -2.10
C GLY A 77 10.24 -10.73 -1.45
N VAL A 78 9.99 -11.18 -0.21
CA VAL A 78 8.90 -10.70 0.67
C VAL A 78 9.37 -10.31 2.09
N ASP A 79 10.69 -10.16 2.28
CA ASP A 79 11.39 -9.92 3.56
C ASP A 79 10.93 -8.69 4.39
N ASN A 80 10.21 -7.76 3.76
CA ASN A 80 9.71 -6.54 4.38
C ASN A 80 8.22 -6.61 4.76
N VAL A 81 7.59 -7.77 4.59
CA VAL A 81 6.18 -8.06 4.90
C VAL A 81 6.09 -9.13 6.00
#